data_AF-G3J7G0-F1
#
_entry.id   AF-G3J7G0-F1
#
_cell.length_a   1.000
_cell.length_b   1.000
_cell.length_c   1.000
_cell.angle_alpha   90.00
_cell.angle_beta   90.00
_cell.angle_gamma   90.00
#
_symmetry.space_group_name_H-M   'P 1'
#
loop_
_entity.id
_entity.type
_entity.pdbx_description
1 polymer ?
#
loop_
_entity_poly.entity_id
_entity_poly.type
_entity_poly.pdbx_seq_one_letter_code
_entity_poly.pdbx_strand_id
1 'polypeptide(L)'
;MSASVAAPPARLAAPRSRPSATQHHRDAASGGDGRRAERASSIDPLSDRATLMLIRRVLCPQKLSDKGRDVLPPIEELLPSLTSRNDVDLQLYAFLAIIIREFVQAWYNKITPDETFVAEVLQVIAHCSRALEQRFRALDVESLVLDEIPDLLDRHITAYRMSHDPVSQEPVAVNPRQVYHALFPLPQLSPVPQAGDAKSSQEQMENETAYRQLLVQAVLAILLPTEDLENPCLTAIVGQILSELIVGNLIAGKASQPWLLYESICIAGRVLGEKKIRATQRMVSGRHAPPVKAKGNKERIKWSAQAVFLTMIHFAVMIFTSARLLITTLVASSSLPLRQTAVDFSGGSRATGAHRDVNNHGRPTKVPVLDFKVWQCVGNLIQLDSRMPWLSGFLSLLQYQAVHGPGRLVGLNSPLDRLLSHHIQQMFSASHLPGLLRLLRGVLFPNNAPGQSTLRPPSSDDELAALRTRAASALLGLLPTGVAKVYLGGGALSAATHGGMVDGMEDLVRVLDDEYCNKHLMYSVLELILVRLMPELSEKGVGELWEERLG
;
A
#
# COMPACT_ATOMS: atom_id res chain seq x y z
N MET A 1 -18.93 -81.01 24.56
CA MET A 1 -20.36 -80.90 24.92
C MET A 1 -21.05 -80.01 23.89
N SER A 2 -22.22 -80.44 23.47
CA SER A 2 -22.88 -80.11 22.19
C SER A 2 -23.66 -78.78 22.16
N ALA A 3 -23.85 -78.31 20.92
CA ALA A 3 -25.03 -77.64 20.35
C ALA A 3 -25.42 -76.18 20.75
N SER A 4 -25.19 -75.27 19.79
CA SER A 4 -26.13 -74.40 19.05
C SER A 4 -27.50 -74.01 19.66
N VAL A 5 -27.83 -72.71 19.52
CA VAL A 5 -29.13 -72.01 19.24
C VAL A 5 -28.94 -70.51 19.63
N ALA A 6 -29.51 -69.44 19.05
CA ALA A 6 -29.99 -69.01 17.74
C ALA A 6 -30.32 -67.48 17.85
N ALA A 7 -30.13 -66.67 16.79
CA ALA A 7 -31.04 -65.59 16.27
C ALA A 7 -30.31 -64.41 15.54
N PRO A 8 -30.93 -63.75 14.53
CA PRO A 8 -30.25 -63.06 13.41
C PRO A 8 -30.28 -61.51 13.45
N PRO A 9 -29.56 -60.80 12.54
CA PRO A 9 -29.48 -59.33 12.49
C PRO A 9 -30.49 -58.67 11.54
N ALA A 10 -30.98 -57.49 11.90
CA ALA A 10 -31.86 -56.64 11.09
C ALA A 10 -31.09 -55.51 10.36
N ARG A 11 -31.60 -55.17 9.18
CA ARG A 11 -30.95 -54.50 8.04
C ARG A 11 -30.87 -52.97 8.12
N LEU A 12 -29.81 -52.43 7.52
CA LEU A 12 -29.56 -51.04 7.14
C LEU A 12 -30.55 -50.54 6.06
N ALA A 13 -31.03 -49.31 6.21
CA ALA A 13 -31.83 -48.59 5.22
C ALA A 13 -30.99 -47.45 4.57
N ALA A 14 -30.99 -47.41 3.23
CA ALA A 14 -30.34 -46.40 2.40
C ALA A 14 -31.36 -45.33 1.93
N PRO A 15 -30.96 -44.06 1.73
CA PRO A 15 -31.83 -43.03 1.19
C PRO A 15 -31.89 -43.07 -0.35
N ARG A 16 -33.11 -42.96 -0.88
CA ARG A 16 -33.47 -43.06 -2.31
C ARG A 16 -33.18 -41.76 -3.09
N SER A 17 -32.84 -41.94 -4.36
CA SER A 17 -32.51 -40.93 -5.36
C SER A 17 -33.56 -40.81 -6.49
N ARG A 18 -33.78 -39.57 -6.98
CA ARG A 18 -34.19 -39.11 -8.35
C ARG A 18 -35.61 -39.44 -8.86
N PRO A 19 -36.15 -38.82 -9.96
CA PRO A 19 -35.57 -37.85 -10.93
C PRO A 19 -36.46 -36.63 -11.31
N SER A 20 -35.88 -35.78 -12.17
CA SER A 20 -36.41 -34.61 -12.88
C SER A 20 -37.56 -34.90 -13.87
N ALA A 21 -38.46 -33.93 -14.06
CA ALA A 21 -39.29 -33.81 -15.27
C ALA A 21 -39.45 -32.33 -15.67
N THR A 22 -38.93 -32.02 -16.85
CA THR A 22 -39.18 -30.83 -17.68
C THR A 22 -40.63 -30.78 -18.16
N GLN A 23 -41.27 -29.61 -18.11
CA GLN A 23 -42.36 -29.26 -19.03
C GLN A 23 -42.39 -27.74 -19.28
N HIS A 24 -41.93 -27.37 -20.48
CA HIS A 24 -42.33 -26.15 -21.16
C HIS A 24 -43.62 -26.43 -21.92
N HIS A 25 -44.66 -25.60 -21.74
CA HIS A 25 -45.46 -25.10 -22.86
C HIS A 25 -46.28 -23.87 -22.45
N ARG A 26 -46.28 -22.89 -23.36
CA ARG A 26 -47.12 -21.68 -23.44
C ARG A 26 -48.59 -22.12 -23.72
N ASP A 27 -49.66 -21.40 -23.43
CA ASP A 27 -50.05 -20.03 -23.84
C ASP A 27 -51.35 -19.58 -23.11
N ALA A 28 -51.61 -18.27 -23.17
CA ALA A 28 -52.92 -17.56 -23.17
C ALA A 28 -53.62 -17.15 -21.84
N ALA A 29 -53.40 -15.87 -21.51
CA ALA A 29 -54.38 -14.79 -21.28
C ALA A 29 -55.55 -14.93 -20.28
N SER A 30 -55.55 -14.07 -19.24
CA SER A 30 -56.56 -13.00 -19.06
C SER A 30 -56.26 -12.19 -17.78
N GLY A 31 -56.61 -10.91 -17.82
CA GLY A 31 -56.11 -9.86 -16.93
C GLY A 31 -56.62 -9.87 -15.48
N GLY A 32 -55.94 -9.08 -14.66
CA GLY A 32 -56.31 -8.82 -13.27
C GLY A 32 -55.28 -7.92 -12.61
N ASP A 33 -55.64 -6.65 -12.50
CA ASP A 33 -54.90 -5.55 -11.89
C ASP A 33 -54.41 -5.91 -10.47
N GLY A 34 -53.12 -5.66 -10.20
CA GLY A 34 -52.49 -6.05 -8.96
C GLY A 34 -51.08 -5.51 -8.87
N ARG A 35 -50.95 -4.36 -8.19
CA ARG A 35 -49.69 -3.69 -7.81
C ARG A 35 -48.61 -4.72 -7.45
N ARG A 36 -47.74 -5.00 -8.42
CA ARG A 36 -46.53 -5.80 -8.21
C ARG A 36 -45.59 -4.93 -7.40
N ALA A 37 -45.51 -5.18 -6.09
CA ALA A 37 -44.45 -4.64 -5.25
C ALA A 37 -43.13 -4.83 -6.00
N GLU A 38 -42.46 -3.73 -6.33
CA GLU A 38 -41.08 -3.75 -6.81
C GLU A 38 -40.30 -4.66 -5.86
N ARG A 39 -39.83 -5.78 -6.38
CA ARG A 39 -38.82 -6.59 -5.72
C ARG A 39 -37.66 -5.62 -5.49
N ALA A 40 -37.46 -5.18 -4.25
CA ALA A 40 -36.41 -4.25 -3.89
C ALA A 40 -35.12 -4.71 -4.57
N SER A 41 -34.62 -3.91 -5.52
CA SER A 41 -33.32 -4.15 -6.12
C SER A 41 -32.34 -4.32 -4.97
N SER A 42 -31.51 -5.36 -5.03
CA SER A 42 -30.43 -5.54 -4.05
C SER A 42 -29.56 -4.28 -4.10
N ILE A 43 -29.82 -3.33 -3.19
CA ILE A 43 -29.09 -2.07 -3.13
C ILE A 43 -27.64 -2.46 -2.86
N ASP A 44 -26.73 -2.08 -3.76
CA ASP A 44 -25.31 -2.29 -3.56
C ASP A 44 -24.91 -1.68 -2.20
N PRO A 45 -24.41 -2.47 -1.24
CA PRO A 45 -24.07 -2.00 0.09
C PRO A 45 -22.96 -0.93 0.08
N LEU A 46 -22.22 -0.80 -1.02
CA LEU A 46 -21.20 0.22 -1.23
C LEU A 46 -21.70 1.46 -1.99
N SER A 47 -22.97 1.47 -2.40
CA SER A 47 -23.57 2.65 -3.04
C SER A 47 -23.60 3.85 -2.07
N ASP A 48 -23.46 5.05 -2.61
CA ASP A 48 -23.41 6.27 -1.80
C ASP A 48 -24.73 6.46 -1.03
N ARG A 49 -25.88 6.10 -1.62
CA ARG A 49 -27.19 6.13 -0.93
C ARG A 49 -27.25 5.16 0.26
N ALA A 50 -26.77 3.93 0.11
CA ALA A 50 -26.70 2.98 1.22
C ALA A 50 -25.74 3.46 2.32
N THR A 51 -24.64 4.07 1.91
CA THR A 51 -23.61 4.61 2.80
C THR A 51 -24.16 5.77 3.64
N LEU A 52 -24.88 6.71 3.03
CA LEU A 52 -25.55 7.81 3.74
C LEU A 52 -26.58 7.31 4.76
N MET A 53 -27.36 6.28 4.40
CA MET A 53 -28.34 5.69 5.30
C MET A 53 -27.69 4.97 6.49
N LEU A 54 -26.56 4.29 6.26
CA LEU A 54 -25.76 3.67 7.31
C LEU A 54 -25.25 4.71 8.30
N ILE A 55 -24.63 5.78 7.80
CA ILE A 55 -24.06 6.87 8.61
C ILE A 55 -25.16 7.49 9.48
N ARG A 56 -26.29 7.87 8.88
CA ARG A 56 -27.40 8.49 9.62
C ARG A 56 -27.96 7.57 10.70
N ARG A 57 -28.11 6.28 10.41
CA ARG A 57 -28.64 5.31 11.38
C ARG A 57 -27.73 5.15 12.60
N VAL A 58 -26.41 5.16 12.41
CA VAL A 58 -25.45 4.88 13.49
C VAL A 58 -25.06 6.16 14.23
N LEU A 59 -24.71 7.21 13.50
CA LEU A 59 -24.10 8.42 14.07
C LEU A 59 -25.11 9.52 14.42
N CYS A 60 -26.31 9.49 13.84
CA CYS A 60 -27.36 10.51 14.06
C CYS A 60 -28.73 9.91 14.42
N PRO A 61 -28.86 9.03 15.42
CA PRO A 61 -30.13 8.35 15.72
C PRO A 61 -31.25 9.31 16.17
N GLN A 62 -30.92 10.38 16.91
CA GLN A 62 -31.90 11.32 17.46
C GLN A 62 -32.60 12.17 16.40
N LYS A 63 -31.86 12.65 15.39
CA LYS A 63 -32.38 13.54 14.32
C LYS A 63 -33.20 12.80 13.26
N LEU A 64 -33.23 11.46 13.31
CA LEU A 64 -34.07 10.58 12.49
C LEU A 64 -35.45 10.31 13.11
N SER A 65 -35.58 10.46 14.44
CA SER A 65 -36.85 10.28 15.15
C SER A 65 -37.76 11.50 15.08
N ASP A 66 -37.22 12.67 14.71
CA ASP A 66 -37.96 13.91 14.52
C ASP A 66 -38.65 13.91 13.14
N LYS A 67 -39.67 13.04 13.01
CA LYS A 67 -40.39 12.63 11.79
C LYS A 67 -41.20 13.74 11.08
N GLY A 68 -40.93 15.02 11.32
CA GLY A 68 -41.80 16.14 10.94
C GLY A 68 -41.33 17.05 9.80
N ARG A 69 -40.14 16.86 9.21
CA ARG A 69 -39.64 17.74 8.13
C ARG A 69 -39.27 16.94 6.89
N ASP A 70 -40.00 17.16 5.80
CA ASP A 70 -39.87 16.49 4.49
C ASP A 70 -38.55 16.77 3.74
N VAL A 71 -37.57 17.43 4.36
CA VAL A 71 -36.23 17.64 3.81
C VAL A 71 -35.22 17.33 4.91
N LEU A 72 -34.63 16.13 4.86
CA LEU A 72 -33.56 15.75 5.79
C LEU A 72 -32.32 16.61 5.52
N PRO A 73 -31.73 17.28 6.52
CA PRO A 73 -30.56 18.12 6.31
C PRO A 73 -29.36 17.31 5.76
N PRO A 74 -28.49 17.96 4.97
CA PRO A 74 -27.25 17.38 4.49
C PRO A 74 -26.39 16.88 5.67
N ILE A 75 -25.65 15.78 5.49
CA ILE A 75 -24.83 15.18 6.57
C ILE A 75 -23.75 16.16 7.03
N GLU A 76 -23.31 17.00 6.12
CA GLU A 76 -22.33 18.08 6.29
C GLU A 76 -22.76 19.13 7.32
N GLU A 77 -24.07 19.28 7.55
CA GLU A 77 -24.63 20.19 8.56
C GLU A 77 -24.86 19.48 9.91
N LEU A 78 -24.86 18.14 9.91
CA LEU A 78 -25.15 17.32 11.08
C LEU A 78 -23.92 16.85 11.84
N LEU A 79 -22.81 16.64 11.13
CA LEU A 79 -21.57 16.08 11.65
C LEU A 79 -20.38 17.04 11.44
N PRO A 80 -19.38 17.03 12.34
CA PRO A 80 -18.24 17.93 12.24
C PRO A 80 -17.28 17.49 11.14
N SER A 81 -17.09 18.29 10.09
CA SER A 81 -16.23 17.96 8.93
C SER A 81 -14.88 17.34 9.35
N LEU A 82 -14.53 16.18 8.78
CA LEU A 82 -13.27 15.49 9.13
C LEU A 82 -12.10 16.04 8.31
N THR A 83 -12.37 16.40 7.06
CA THR A 83 -11.40 16.92 6.10
C THR A 83 -11.99 18.08 5.30
N SER A 84 -11.22 18.67 4.39
CA SER A 84 -11.73 19.69 3.46
C SER A 84 -12.63 19.17 2.35
N ARG A 85 -12.68 17.84 2.13
CA ARG A 85 -13.43 17.26 1.00
C ARG A 85 -14.56 16.37 1.49
N ASN A 86 -15.78 16.78 1.17
CA ASN A 86 -17.01 16.07 1.54
C ASN A 86 -17.03 14.61 1.02
N ASP A 87 -16.50 14.36 -0.19
CA ASP A 87 -16.46 13.01 -0.77
C ASP A 87 -15.58 12.04 0.03
N VAL A 88 -14.50 12.56 0.63
CA VAL A 88 -13.58 11.80 1.50
C VAL A 88 -14.25 11.59 2.85
N ASP A 89 -14.81 12.64 3.43
CA ASP A 89 -15.54 12.61 4.70
C ASP A 89 -16.67 11.59 4.67
N LEU A 90 -17.42 11.50 3.56
CA LEU A 90 -18.46 10.51 3.38
C LEU A 90 -17.95 9.08 3.59
N GLN A 91 -16.80 8.73 3.00
CA GLN A 91 -16.23 7.39 3.14
C GLN A 91 -15.59 7.19 4.53
N LEU A 92 -14.97 8.22 5.11
CA LEU A 92 -14.41 8.16 6.46
C LEU A 92 -15.50 7.96 7.52
N TYR A 93 -16.62 8.68 7.42
CA TYR A 93 -17.78 8.45 8.28
C TYR A 93 -18.40 7.08 8.07
N ALA A 94 -18.33 6.51 6.86
CA ALA A 94 -18.78 5.14 6.63
C ALA A 94 -17.95 4.13 7.45
N PHE A 95 -16.63 4.29 7.48
CA PHE A 95 -15.76 3.49 8.35
C PHE A 95 -16.07 3.71 9.82
N LEU A 96 -16.17 4.97 10.23
CA LEU A 96 -16.42 5.34 11.62
C LEU A 96 -17.78 4.84 12.12
N ALA A 97 -18.81 4.87 11.27
CA ALA A 97 -20.11 4.29 11.55
C ALA A 97 -20.01 2.76 11.75
N ILE A 98 -19.23 2.04 10.94
CA ILE A 98 -19.03 0.61 11.16
C ILE A 98 -18.30 0.37 12.49
N ILE A 99 -17.23 1.13 12.77
CA ILE A 99 -16.43 0.97 13.98
C ILE A 99 -17.25 1.27 15.23
N ILE A 100 -17.95 2.41 15.27
CA ILE A 100 -18.77 2.82 16.42
C ILE A 100 -19.91 1.84 16.65
N ARG A 101 -20.59 1.39 15.59
CA ARG A 101 -21.69 0.41 15.72
C ARG A 101 -21.24 -0.89 16.36
N GLU A 102 -20.13 -1.46 15.87
CA GLU A 102 -19.68 -2.80 16.29
C GLU A 102 -18.88 -2.78 17.59
N PHE A 103 -18.03 -1.75 17.81
CA PHE A 103 -17.06 -1.74 18.90
C PHE A 103 -17.40 -0.79 20.04
N VAL A 104 -18.34 0.14 19.86
CA VAL A 104 -18.76 1.09 20.92
C VAL A 104 -20.20 0.84 21.32
N GLN A 105 -21.15 1.06 20.41
CA GLN A 105 -22.59 0.95 20.69
C GLN A 105 -23.01 -0.46 21.12
N ALA A 106 -22.33 -1.51 20.64
CA ALA A 106 -22.65 -2.90 20.96
C ALA A 106 -22.56 -3.24 22.47
N TRP A 107 -21.74 -2.51 23.22
CA TRP A 107 -21.64 -2.64 24.68
C TRP A 107 -22.13 -1.39 25.41
N TYR A 108 -21.87 -0.19 24.89
CA TYR A 108 -22.22 1.07 25.55
C TYR A 108 -23.74 1.22 25.72
N ASN A 109 -24.53 0.88 24.69
CA ASN A 109 -26.00 0.98 24.75
C ASN A 109 -26.63 -0.03 25.73
N LYS A 110 -25.87 -1.04 26.18
CA LYS A 110 -26.31 -1.96 27.25
C LYS A 110 -26.13 -1.36 28.64
N ILE A 111 -25.23 -0.39 28.78
CA ILE A 111 -24.88 0.23 30.06
C ILE A 111 -25.64 1.55 30.22
N THR A 112 -25.68 2.41 29.19
CA THR A 112 -26.31 3.73 29.27
C THR A 112 -26.93 4.13 27.93
N PRO A 113 -28.12 4.78 27.92
CA PRO A 113 -28.76 5.26 26.70
C PRO A 113 -28.24 6.64 26.23
N ASP A 114 -27.07 7.07 26.72
CA ASP A 114 -26.53 8.41 26.48
C ASP A 114 -25.76 8.48 25.15
N GLU A 115 -26.40 9.01 24.11
CA GLU A 115 -25.77 9.13 22.80
C GLU A 115 -24.79 10.33 22.70
N THR A 116 -24.62 11.15 23.75
CA THR A 116 -23.69 12.29 23.73
C THR A 116 -22.23 11.86 23.65
N PHE A 117 -21.88 10.73 24.27
CA PHE A 117 -20.54 10.15 24.20
C PHE A 117 -20.07 9.92 22.76
N VAL A 118 -20.96 9.45 21.88
CA VAL A 118 -20.64 9.24 20.46
C VAL A 118 -20.30 10.58 19.78
N ALA A 119 -21.04 11.65 20.10
CA ALA A 119 -20.78 12.97 19.54
C ALA A 119 -19.42 13.53 19.98
N GLU A 120 -19.05 13.37 21.26
CA GLU A 120 -17.74 13.77 21.77
C GLU A 120 -16.60 12.99 21.08
N VAL A 121 -16.74 11.66 20.95
CA VAL A 121 -15.75 10.84 20.23
C VAL A 121 -15.59 11.31 18.77
N LEU A 122 -16.70 11.64 18.10
CA LEU A 122 -16.66 12.18 16.73
C LEU A 122 -15.95 13.55 16.69
N GLN A 123 -16.12 14.40 17.70
CA GLN A 123 -15.48 15.71 17.79
C GLN A 123 -13.96 15.59 17.99
N VAL A 124 -13.51 14.68 18.87
CA VAL A 124 -12.08 14.40 19.07
C VAL A 124 -11.46 13.84 17.78
N ILE A 125 -12.13 12.87 17.14
CA ILE A 125 -11.66 12.31 15.86
C ILE A 125 -11.60 13.40 14.78
N ALA A 126 -12.58 14.30 14.71
CA ALA A 126 -12.60 15.41 13.77
C ALA A 126 -11.45 16.40 14.01
N HIS A 127 -11.11 16.67 15.28
CA HIS A 127 -9.94 17.48 15.60
C HIS A 127 -8.65 16.82 15.10
N CYS A 128 -8.44 15.55 15.47
CA CYS A 128 -7.26 14.78 15.07
C CYS A 128 -7.17 14.65 13.54
N SER A 129 -8.27 14.38 12.84
CA SER A 129 -8.27 14.20 11.38
C SER A 129 -7.93 15.48 10.65
N ARG A 130 -8.43 16.64 11.12
CA ARG A 130 -8.09 17.96 10.55
C ARG A 130 -6.63 18.31 10.80
N ALA A 131 -6.11 18.06 12.00
CA ALA A 131 -4.71 18.27 12.33
C ALA A 131 -3.80 17.42 11.42
N LEU A 132 -4.16 16.14 11.24
CA LEU A 132 -3.47 15.25 10.31
C LEU A 132 -3.57 15.74 8.86
N GLU A 133 -4.74 16.17 8.40
CA GLU A 133 -4.93 16.68 7.04
C GLU A 133 -4.04 17.89 6.75
N GLN A 134 -3.95 18.84 7.68
CA GLN A 134 -3.07 20.01 7.54
C GLN A 134 -1.61 19.59 7.36
N ARG A 135 -1.15 18.61 8.14
CA ARG A 135 0.21 18.05 8.06
C ARG A 135 0.43 17.29 6.75
N PHE A 136 -0.54 16.49 6.30
CA PHE A 136 -0.49 15.82 5.00
C PHE A 136 -0.42 16.78 3.81
N ARG A 137 -1.01 17.98 3.91
CA ARG A 137 -0.89 19.00 2.86
C ARG A 137 0.48 19.65 2.80
N ALA A 138 1.15 19.78 3.95
CA ALA A 138 2.50 20.29 4.03
C ALA A 138 3.54 19.24 3.60
N LEU A 139 3.19 17.95 3.70
CA LEU A 139 4.06 16.83 3.36
C LEU A 139 4.30 16.70 1.85
N ASP A 140 5.57 16.64 1.47
CA ASP A 140 5.97 16.29 0.10
C ASP A 140 5.87 14.76 -0.11
N VAL A 141 4.66 14.27 -0.39
CA VAL A 141 4.37 12.84 -0.59
C VAL A 141 5.19 12.25 -1.75
N GLU A 142 5.49 13.06 -2.77
CA GLU A 142 6.33 12.66 -3.90
C GLU A 142 7.73 12.28 -3.42
N SER A 143 8.37 13.13 -2.62
CA SER A 143 9.68 12.86 -2.02
C SER A 143 9.64 11.68 -1.05
N LEU A 144 8.63 11.61 -0.17
CA LEU A 144 8.53 10.54 0.82
C LEU A 144 8.43 9.15 0.16
N VAL A 145 7.58 9.01 -0.86
CA VAL A 145 7.28 7.72 -1.49
C VAL A 145 8.33 7.30 -2.52
N LEU A 146 8.96 8.26 -3.23
CA LEU A 146 9.90 7.94 -4.31
C LEU A 146 11.38 8.16 -3.96
N ASP A 147 11.68 8.85 -2.87
CA ASP A 147 13.06 9.09 -2.44
C ASP A 147 13.35 8.40 -1.10
N GLU A 148 12.65 8.80 -0.03
CA GLU A 148 13.05 8.41 1.32
C GLU A 148 12.69 6.96 1.71
N ILE A 149 11.46 6.53 1.41
CA ILE A 149 11.05 5.14 1.65
C ILE A 149 11.90 4.18 0.80
N PRO A 150 12.12 4.43 -0.51
CA PRO A 150 13.02 3.59 -1.30
C PRO A 150 14.47 3.61 -0.83
N ASP A 151 14.99 4.73 -0.34
CA ASP A 151 16.34 4.78 0.24
C ASP A 151 16.46 3.88 1.48
N LEU A 152 15.45 3.90 2.34
CA LEU A 152 15.37 3.01 3.50
C LEU A 152 15.29 1.55 3.06
N LEU A 153 14.46 1.23 2.06
CA LEU A 153 14.37 -0.11 1.50
C LEU A 153 15.69 -0.55 0.85
N ASP A 154 16.39 0.34 0.15
CA ASP A 154 17.72 0.07 -0.45
C ASP A 154 18.76 -0.29 0.62
N ARG A 155 18.79 0.48 1.72
CA ARG A 155 19.66 0.20 2.87
C ARG A 155 19.31 -1.14 3.52
N HIS A 156 18.03 -1.45 3.69
CA HIS A 156 17.56 -2.75 4.19
C HIS A 156 17.99 -3.91 3.28
N ILE A 157 17.77 -3.81 1.96
CA ILE A 157 18.18 -4.83 0.98
C ILE A 157 19.68 -5.05 1.04
N THR A 158 20.46 -3.97 1.08
CA THR A 158 21.92 -4.02 1.12
C THR A 158 22.41 -4.67 2.41
N ALA A 159 21.91 -4.23 3.56
CA ALA A 159 22.27 -4.78 4.87
C ALA A 159 21.89 -6.27 4.99
N TYR A 160 20.71 -6.66 4.52
CA TYR A 160 20.25 -8.04 4.52
C TYR A 160 21.18 -8.95 3.70
N ARG A 161 21.55 -8.51 2.49
CA ARG A 161 22.44 -9.30 1.62
C ARG A 161 23.83 -9.40 2.21
N MET A 162 24.38 -8.29 2.71
CA MET A 162 25.68 -8.30 3.38
C MET A 162 25.71 -9.19 4.62
N SER A 163 24.59 -9.32 5.34
CA SER A 163 24.51 -10.16 6.53
C SER A 163 24.29 -11.65 6.24
N HIS A 164 23.58 -11.98 5.15
CA HIS A 164 23.24 -13.36 4.78
C HIS A 164 24.20 -14.01 3.78
N ASP A 165 25.03 -13.22 3.10
CA ASP A 165 26.12 -13.69 2.24
C ASP A 165 27.46 -13.12 2.71
N PRO A 166 27.94 -13.51 3.92
CA PRO A 166 29.16 -12.94 4.47
C PRO A 166 30.40 -13.44 3.73
N VAL A 167 31.30 -12.52 3.40
CA VAL A 167 32.60 -12.83 2.78
C VAL A 167 33.52 -13.63 3.73
N SER A 168 33.19 -13.70 5.01
CA SER A 168 33.96 -14.44 6.02
C SER A 168 33.96 -15.94 5.74
N GLN A 169 35.14 -16.54 5.66
CA GLN A 169 35.33 -17.98 5.54
C GLN A 169 35.31 -18.65 6.91
N GLU A 170 34.93 -19.93 6.96
CA GLU A 170 35.07 -20.77 8.16
C GLU A 170 36.51 -20.69 8.71
N PRO A 171 36.70 -20.60 10.05
CA PRO A 171 35.82 -21.13 11.10
C PRO A 171 34.96 -20.09 11.84
N VAL A 172 34.93 -18.81 11.43
CA VAL A 172 34.17 -17.78 12.14
C VAL A 172 32.69 -17.81 11.72
N ALA A 173 31.87 -18.53 12.48
CA ALA A 173 30.42 -18.51 12.31
C ALA A 173 29.85 -17.21 12.90
N VAL A 174 29.44 -16.28 12.03
CA VAL A 174 28.80 -15.02 12.45
C VAL A 174 27.28 -15.15 12.31
N ASN A 175 26.54 -14.73 13.34
CA ASN A 175 25.08 -14.71 13.27
C ASN A 175 24.61 -13.59 12.33
N PRO A 176 23.81 -13.89 11.27
CA PRO A 176 23.40 -12.89 10.29
C PRO A 176 22.59 -11.75 10.91
N ARG A 177 21.75 -12.02 11.91
CA ARG A 177 20.96 -10.99 12.60
C ARG A 177 21.84 -10.01 13.38
N GLN A 178 22.96 -10.47 13.94
CA GLN A 178 23.91 -9.60 14.63
C GLN A 178 24.66 -8.68 13.66
N VAL A 179 25.07 -9.20 12.49
CA VAL A 179 25.68 -8.39 11.43
C VAL A 179 24.67 -7.37 10.92
N TYR A 180 23.44 -7.80 10.66
CA TYR A 180 22.37 -6.91 10.21
C TYR A 180 22.13 -5.77 11.20
N HIS A 181 22.00 -6.08 12.49
CA HIS A 181 21.81 -5.07 13.54
C HIS A 181 23.02 -4.12 13.68
N ALA A 182 24.24 -4.60 13.44
CA ALA A 182 25.43 -3.75 13.43
C ALA A 182 25.46 -2.79 12.23
N LEU A 183 24.96 -3.22 11.07
CA LEU A 183 24.83 -2.38 9.87
C LEU A 183 23.64 -1.40 9.98
N PHE A 184 22.60 -1.78 10.71
CA PHE A 184 21.38 -1.00 10.87
C PHE A 184 20.88 -1.03 12.32
N PRO A 185 21.52 -0.25 13.22
CA PRO A 185 21.25 -0.32 14.66
C PRO A 185 19.96 0.40 15.04
N LEU A 186 19.04 -0.33 15.66
CA LEU A 186 17.82 0.21 16.28
C LEU A 186 17.80 -0.13 17.78
N PRO A 187 17.91 0.85 18.70
CA PRO A 187 18.00 0.60 20.14
C PRO A 187 16.88 -0.28 20.70
N GLN A 188 15.66 -0.11 20.19
CA GLN A 188 14.48 -0.85 20.62
C GLN A 188 14.48 -2.34 20.21
N LEU A 189 15.38 -2.74 19.31
CA LEU A 189 15.56 -4.13 18.88
C LEU A 189 16.87 -4.75 19.40
N SER A 190 17.53 -4.08 20.35
CA SER A 190 18.66 -4.61 21.11
C SER A 190 18.17 -5.17 22.45
N PRO A 191 18.71 -6.30 22.96
CA PRO A 191 19.70 -7.18 22.32
C PRO A 191 19.11 -8.04 21.19
N VAL A 192 19.98 -8.54 20.30
CA VAL A 192 19.57 -9.46 19.22
C VAL A 192 19.15 -10.81 19.83
N PRO A 193 17.93 -11.30 19.57
CA PRO A 193 17.44 -12.54 20.16
C PRO A 193 18.21 -13.75 19.64
N GLN A 194 18.80 -14.53 20.56
CA GLN A 194 19.58 -15.73 20.24
C GLN A 194 18.78 -17.00 20.52
N ALA A 195 18.89 -17.99 19.64
CA ALA A 195 18.25 -19.30 19.83
C ALA A 195 18.82 -19.98 21.07
N GLY A 196 18.01 -20.12 22.12
CA GLY A 196 18.39 -20.74 23.40
C GLY A 196 18.56 -19.76 24.56
N ASP A 197 18.56 -18.45 24.32
CA ASP A 197 18.59 -17.45 25.39
C ASP A 197 17.26 -16.69 25.51
N ALA A 198 16.38 -17.20 26.38
CA ALA A 198 15.10 -16.59 26.66
C ALA A 198 15.22 -15.20 27.28
N LYS A 199 16.33 -14.88 27.98
CA LYS A 199 16.52 -13.58 28.62
C LYS A 199 16.72 -12.48 27.58
N SER A 200 17.59 -12.72 26.60
CA SER A 200 17.79 -11.76 25.49
C SER A 200 16.48 -11.42 24.76
N SER A 201 15.63 -12.41 24.52
CA SER A 201 14.35 -12.22 23.85
C SER A 201 13.34 -11.45 24.70
N GLN A 202 13.33 -11.69 26.02
CA GLN A 202 12.48 -10.95 26.96
C GLN A 202 12.93 -9.49 27.09
N GLU A 203 14.22 -9.24 27.28
CA GLU A 203 14.79 -7.89 27.36
C GLU A 203 14.50 -7.08 26.10
N GLN A 204 14.63 -7.71 24.93
CA GLN A 204 14.28 -7.07 23.66
C GLN A 204 12.80 -6.69 23.61
N MET A 205 11.90 -7.59 24.04
CA MET A 205 10.47 -7.33 24.07
C MET A 205 10.12 -6.18 25.03
N GLU A 206 10.79 -6.08 26.17
CA GLU A 206 10.63 -4.98 27.14
C GLU A 206 11.13 -3.64 26.58
N ASN A 207 12.27 -3.64 25.87
CA ASN A 207 12.77 -2.43 25.21
C ASN A 207 11.80 -1.97 24.10
N GLU A 208 11.25 -2.92 23.37
CA GLU A 208 10.29 -2.65 22.32
C GLU A 208 8.97 -2.10 22.89
N THR A 209 8.43 -2.67 23.97
CA THR A 209 7.21 -2.15 24.63
C THR A 209 7.42 -0.74 25.14
N ALA A 210 8.56 -0.48 25.80
CA ALA A 210 8.92 0.85 26.28
C ALA A 210 9.01 1.87 25.14
N TYR A 211 9.68 1.50 24.04
CA TYR A 211 9.80 2.37 22.88
C TYR A 211 8.45 2.70 22.24
N ARG A 212 7.58 1.70 22.05
CA ARG A 212 6.24 1.92 21.48
C ARG A 212 5.38 2.84 22.35
N GLN A 213 5.47 2.70 23.68
CA GLN A 213 4.76 3.56 24.61
C GLN A 213 5.24 5.01 24.50
N LEU A 214 6.56 5.24 24.49
CA LEU A 214 7.14 6.57 24.32
C LEU A 214 6.73 7.20 22.99
N LEU A 215 6.82 6.44 21.89
CA LEU A 215 6.45 6.91 20.56
C LEU A 215 4.98 7.35 20.51
N VAL A 216 4.08 6.54 21.07
CA VAL A 216 2.65 6.85 21.08
C VAL A 216 2.33 8.03 22.01
N GLN A 217 2.96 8.13 23.18
CA GLN A 217 2.79 9.28 24.07
C GLN A 217 3.21 10.58 23.40
N ALA A 218 4.29 10.56 22.60
CA ALA A 218 4.72 11.71 21.82
C ALA A 218 3.70 12.09 20.74
N VAL A 219 3.17 11.09 20.01
CA VAL A 219 2.12 11.31 19.00
C VAL A 219 0.84 11.88 19.63
N LEU A 220 0.44 11.38 20.81
CA LEU A 220 -0.74 11.88 21.53
C LEU A 220 -0.55 13.33 21.98
N ALA A 221 0.62 13.71 22.48
CA ALA A 221 0.90 15.09 22.89
C ALA A 221 0.71 16.09 21.73
N ILE A 222 1.03 15.67 20.51
CA ILE A 222 0.95 16.50 19.30
C ILE A 222 -0.46 16.53 18.70
N LEU A 223 -1.14 15.39 18.63
CA LEU A 223 -2.42 15.28 17.91
C LEU A 223 -3.66 15.54 18.76
N LEU A 224 -3.59 15.27 20.07
CA LEU A 224 -4.76 15.31 20.94
C LEU A 224 -5.04 16.77 21.40
N PRO A 225 -6.33 17.17 21.49
CA PRO A 225 -6.71 18.43 22.14
C PRO A 225 -6.18 18.51 23.57
N THR A 226 -5.88 19.71 24.06
CA THR A 226 -5.37 19.90 25.43
C THR A 226 -6.34 19.40 26.50
N GLU A 227 -7.64 19.62 26.31
CA GLU A 227 -8.71 19.15 27.20
C GLU A 227 -8.69 17.61 27.35
N ASP A 228 -8.49 16.89 26.25
CA ASP A 228 -8.43 15.43 26.23
C ASP A 228 -7.06 14.89 26.68
N LEU A 229 -5.99 15.65 26.46
CA LEU A 229 -4.63 15.32 26.92
C LEU A 229 -4.52 15.38 28.44
N GLU A 230 -5.25 16.31 29.08
CA GLU A 230 -5.37 16.38 30.54
C GLU A 230 -6.11 15.16 31.13
N ASN A 231 -6.90 14.44 30.34
CA ASN A 231 -7.64 13.28 30.81
C ASN A 231 -6.74 12.03 30.90
N PRO A 232 -6.38 11.56 32.12
CA PRO A 232 -5.44 10.44 32.28
C PRO A 232 -6.05 9.11 31.81
N CYS A 233 -7.38 8.95 31.91
CA CYS A 233 -8.04 7.71 31.51
C CYS A 233 -8.05 7.55 29.99
N LEU A 234 -8.34 8.64 29.26
CA LEU A 234 -8.34 8.63 27.80
C LEU A 234 -6.93 8.39 27.27
N THR A 235 -5.95 9.15 27.76
CA THR A 235 -4.55 9.01 27.31
C THR A 235 -3.97 7.63 27.62
N ALA A 236 -4.30 7.03 28.77
CA ALA A 236 -3.89 5.67 29.09
C ALA A 236 -4.53 4.64 28.15
N ILE A 237 -5.85 4.68 27.94
CA ILE A 237 -6.56 3.69 27.09
C ILE A 237 -6.14 3.83 25.63
N VAL A 238 -6.18 5.05 25.08
CA VAL A 238 -5.81 5.31 23.69
C VAL A 238 -4.32 5.03 23.48
N GLY A 239 -3.46 5.42 24.42
CA GLY A 239 -2.04 5.13 24.40
C GLY A 239 -1.75 3.62 24.34
N GLN A 240 -2.45 2.84 25.16
CA GLN A 240 -2.25 1.39 25.19
C GLN A 240 -2.80 0.69 23.94
N ILE A 241 -3.93 1.15 23.40
CA ILE A 241 -4.48 0.65 22.13
C ILE A 241 -3.51 0.93 20.99
N LEU A 242 -3.03 2.17 20.85
CA LEU A 242 -2.12 2.53 19.77
C LEU A 242 -0.76 1.82 19.94
N SER A 243 -0.22 1.73 21.15
CA SER A 243 1.08 1.08 21.40
C SER A 243 1.04 -0.42 21.15
N GLU A 244 0.07 -1.14 21.74
CA GLU A 244 0.06 -2.60 21.69
C GLU A 244 -0.69 -3.16 20.49
N LEU A 245 -1.85 -2.62 20.13
CA LEU A 245 -2.66 -3.18 19.03
C LEU A 245 -2.18 -2.69 17.66
N ILE A 246 -1.84 -1.40 17.54
CA ILE A 246 -1.42 -0.84 16.24
C ILE A 246 0.08 -1.02 16.05
N VAL A 247 0.92 -0.42 16.89
CA VAL A 247 2.37 -0.49 16.66
C VAL A 247 2.92 -1.88 16.97
N GLY A 248 2.58 -2.47 18.12
CA GLY A 248 3.09 -3.78 18.53
C GLY A 248 2.56 -4.92 17.68
N ASN A 249 1.25 -5.14 17.65
CA ASN A 249 0.66 -6.31 16.99
C ASN A 249 0.56 -6.14 15.47
N LEU A 250 0.12 -4.99 14.96
CA LEU A 250 -0.08 -4.83 13.52
C LEU A 250 1.24 -4.53 12.78
N ILE A 251 2.01 -3.53 13.22
CA ILE A 251 3.22 -3.11 12.53
C ILE A 251 4.40 -4.04 12.84
N ALA A 252 4.79 -4.13 14.12
CA ALA A 252 5.98 -4.86 14.52
C ALA A 252 5.78 -6.38 14.53
N GLY A 253 4.54 -6.84 14.78
CA GLY A 253 4.13 -8.23 14.76
C GLY A 253 3.75 -8.68 13.35
N LYS A 254 2.53 -8.41 12.89
CA LYS A 254 1.99 -8.98 11.65
C LYS A 254 2.69 -8.48 10.39
N ALA A 255 2.96 -7.19 10.25
CA ALA A 255 3.53 -6.62 9.03
C ALA A 255 5.01 -7.00 8.81
N SER A 256 5.74 -7.34 9.88
CA SER A 256 7.13 -7.85 9.77
C SER A 256 7.20 -9.33 9.36
N GLN A 257 6.09 -10.07 9.47
CA GLN A 257 6.08 -11.50 9.19
C GLN A 257 6.28 -11.78 7.69
N PRO A 258 7.26 -12.64 7.31
CA PRO A 258 7.58 -12.96 5.92
C PRO A 258 6.37 -13.41 5.10
N TRP A 259 5.53 -14.27 5.68
CA TRP A 259 4.35 -14.80 4.97
C TRP A 259 3.36 -13.71 4.57
N LEU A 260 3.16 -12.68 5.40
CA LEU A 260 2.24 -11.60 5.10
C LEU A 260 2.80 -10.70 3.99
N LEU A 261 4.12 -10.49 3.99
CA LEU A 261 4.81 -9.76 2.93
C LEU A 261 4.70 -10.50 1.59
N TYR A 262 4.93 -11.81 1.55
CA TYR A 262 4.73 -12.61 0.34
C TYR A 262 3.28 -12.62 -0.15
N GLU A 263 2.32 -12.70 0.76
CA GLU A 263 0.91 -12.63 0.39
C GLU A 263 0.52 -11.24 -0.13
N SER A 264 1.09 -10.17 0.43
CA SER A 264 0.92 -8.81 -0.08
C SER A 264 1.42 -8.67 -1.52
N ILE A 265 2.56 -9.30 -1.84
CA ILE A 265 3.11 -9.38 -3.21
C ILE A 265 2.18 -10.15 -4.13
N CYS A 266 1.63 -11.29 -3.68
CA CYS A 266 0.66 -12.08 -4.45
C CYS A 266 -0.60 -11.27 -4.78
N ILE A 267 -1.14 -10.54 -3.80
CA ILE A 267 -2.33 -9.70 -3.96
C ILE A 267 -2.03 -8.55 -4.92
N ALA A 268 -0.92 -7.84 -4.71
CA ALA A 268 -0.48 -6.76 -5.60
C ALA A 268 -0.30 -7.27 -7.03
N GLY A 269 0.38 -8.41 -7.21
CA GLY A 269 0.57 -9.07 -8.50
C GLY A 269 -0.74 -9.41 -9.19
N ARG A 270 -1.75 -9.90 -8.46
CA ARG A 270 -3.09 -10.18 -9.00
C ARG A 270 -3.79 -8.90 -9.47
N VAL A 271 -3.80 -7.86 -8.63
CA VAL A 271 -4.43 -6.57 -8.94
C VAL A 271 -3.78 -5.91 -10.15
N LEU A 272 -2.45 -5.92 -10.22
CA LEU A 272 -1.70 -5.40 -11.37
C LEU A 272 -1.91 -6.25 -12.63
N GLY A 273 -1.95 -7.59 -12.48
CA GLY A 273 -2.24 -8.52 -13.56
C GLY A 273 -3.62 -8.27 -14.17
N GLU A 274 -4.65 -8.08 -13.35
CA GLU A 274 -5.99 -7.72 -13.83
C GLU A 274 -6.00 -6.39 -14.58
N LYS A 275 -5.30 -5.36 -14.05
CA LYS A 275 -5.17 -4.06 -14.74
C LYS A 275 -4.47 -4.22 -16.09
N LYS A 276 -3.39 -5.01 -16.17
CA LYS A 276 -2.66 -5.34 -17.41
C LYS A 276 -3.56 -6.05 -18.42
N ILE A 277 -4.36 -7.02 -17.97
CA ILE A 277 -5.32 -7.75 -18.84
C ILE A 277 -6.38 -6.78 -19.37
N ARG A 278 -6.99 -5.96 -18.49
CA ARG A 278 -7.99 -4.96 -18.90
C ARG A 278 -7.42 -3.93 -19.87
N ALA A 279 -6.20 -3.45 -19.64
CA ALA A 279 -5.52 -2.53 -20.55
C ALA A 279 -5.23 -3.18 -21.92
N THR A 280 -4.76 -4.43 -21.91
CA THR A 280 -4.53 -5.21 -23.13
C THR A 280 -5.83 -5.44 -23.90
N GLN A 281 -6.91 -5.79 -23.22
CA GLN A 281 -8.23 -5.97 -23.82
C GLN A 281 -8.78 -4.68 -24.43
N ARG A 282 -8.57 -3.52 -23.80
CA ARG A 282 -8.92 -2.22 -24.39
C ARG A 282 -8.09 -1.92 -25.65
N MET A 283 -6.79 -2.23 -25.64
CA MET A 283 -5.92 -2.04 -26.81
C MET A 283 -6.28 -2.98 -27.97
N VAL A 284 -6.68 -4.23 -27.69
CA VAL A 284 -7.11 -5.21 -28.69
C VAL A 284 -8.52 -4.90 -29.21
N SER A 285 -9.43 -4.42 -28.37
CA SER A 285 -10.79 -4.06 -28.81
C SER A 285 -10.84 -2.75 -29.61
N GLY A 286 -9.84 -1.87 -29.48
CA GLY A 286 -9.73 -0.61 -30.23
C GLY A 286 -9.12 -0.77 -31.64
N ARG A 287 -8.56 -1.94 -31.98
CA ARG A 287 -8.13 -2.28 -33.35
C ARG A 287 -9.04 -3.37 -33.87
N HIS A 288 -9.67 -3.17 -35.03
CA HIS A 288 -10.40 -4.25 -35.71
C HIS A 288 -9.56 -5.53 -35.70
N ALA A 289 -10.14 -6.60 -35.14
CA ALA A 289 -9.52 -7.92 -35.12
C ALA A 289 -9.09 -8.30 -36.54
N PRO A 290 -7.80 -8.59 -36.80
CA PRO A 290 -7.44 -9.17 -38.07
C PRO A 290 -8.11 -10.56 -38.16
N PRO A 291 -8.63 -10.96 -39.33
CA PRO A 291 -9.23 -12.27 -39.48
C PRO A 291 -8.19 -13.34 -39.19
N VAL A 292 -8.56 -14.29 -38.34
CA VAL A 292 -7.78 -15.49 -38.00
C VAL A 292 -7.47 -16.23 -39.30
N LYS A 293 -6.26 -16.07 -39.83
CA LYS A 293 -5.76 -16.95 -40.89
C LYS A 293 -5.21 -18.22 -40.25
N ALA A 294 -5.79 -19.31 -40.71
CA ALA A 294 -5.45 -20.68 -40.36
C ALA A 294 -3.96 -20.96 -40.52
N LYS A 295 -3.49 -21.85 -39.65
CA LYS A 295 -2.21 -22.54 -39.63
C LYS A 295 -1.79 -22.94 -41.05
N GLY A 296 -0.83 -22.22 -41.62
CA GLY A 296 -0.32 -22.47 -42.97
C GLY A 296 1.12 -21.99 -43.09
N ASN A 297 2.02 -22.97 -43.24
CA ASN A 297 3.39 -22.96 -43.77
C ASN A 297 4.33 -21.78 -43.45
N LYS A 298 5.57 -22.10 -43.03
CA LYS A 298 6.68 -21.13 -42.91
C LYS A 298 7.08 -20.66 -44.32
N GLU A 299 6.37 -19.69 -44.87
CA GLU A 299 6.83 -18.96 -46.04
C GLU A 299 7.97 -18.02 -45.59
N ARG A 300 9.15 -18.20 -46.20
CA ARG A 300 10.25 -17.25 -46.08
C ARG A 300 9.74 -15.89 -46.57
N ILE A 301 9.66 -14.93 -45.66
CA ILE A 301 9.31 -13.54 -45.95
C ILE A 301 10.27 -13.02 -47.02
N LYS A 302 9.83 -12.93 -48.27
CA LYS A 302 10.57 -12.26 -49.33
C LYS A 302 10.37 -10.76 -49.12
N TRP A 303 11.40 -10.08 -48.63
CA TRP A 303 11.40 -8.63 -48.44
C TRP A 303 11.25 -7.96 -49.82
N SER A 304 10.03 -7.54 -50.16
CA SER A 304 9.80 -6.70 -51.33
C SER A 304 10.40 -5.32 -51.04
N ALA A 305 11.18 -4.77 -51.96
CA ALA A 305 11.77 -3.42 -51.83
C ALA A 305 10.70 -2.35 -51.56
N GLN A 306 9.47 -2.55 -52.05
CA GLN A 306 8.32 -1.69 -51.77
C GLN A 306 7.87 -1.80 -50.31
N ALA A 307 7.91 -2.99 -49.72
CA ALA A 307 7.57 -3.19 -48.30
C ALA A 307 8.63 -2.53 -47.40
N VAL A 308 9.91 -2.62 -47.75
CA VAL A 308 11.00 -1.94 -47.04
C VAL A 308 10.87 -0.42 -47.16
N PHE A 309 10.53 0.09 -48.33
CA PHE A 309 10.31 1.52 -48.53
C PHE A 309 9.12 2.05 -47.72
N LEU A 310 8.00 1.32 -47.70
CA LEU A 310 6.83 1.70 -46.91
C LEU A 310 7.09 1.61 -45.40
N THR A 311 7.84 0.61 -44.92
CA THR A 311 8.23 0.56 -43.51
C THR A 311 9.16 1.72 -43.15
N MET A 312 10.06 2.14 -44.05
CA MET A 312 10.90 3.31 -43.86
C MET A 312 10.09 4.61 -43.78
N ILE A 313 9.07 4.78 -44.63
CA ILE A 313 8.15 5.92 -44.57
C ILE A 313 7.37 5.91 -43.25
N HIS A 314 6.82 4.76 -42.86
CA HIS A 314 6.09 4.64 -41.59
C HIS A 314 7.00 4.95 -40.40
N PHE A 315 8.25 4.51 -40.44
CA PHE A 315 9.25 4.81 -39.43
C PHE A 315 9.60 6.31 -39.40
N ALA A 316 9.76 6.95 -40.56
CA ALA A 316 10.01 8.39 -40.66
C ALA A 316 8.82 9.22 -40.14
N VAL A 317 7.59 8.84 -40.48
CA VAL A 317 6.37 9.47 -39.96
C VAL A 317 6.24 9.25 -38.45
N MET A 318 6.55 8.05 -37.95
CA MET A 318 6.58 7.75 -36.50
C MET A 318 7.63 8.59 -35.77
N ILE A 319 8.83 8.75 -36.33
CA ILE A 319 9.87 9.63 -35.78
C ILE A 319 9.40 11.09 -35.80
N PHE A 320 8.84 11.56 -36.91
CA PHE A 320 8.38 12.94 -37.02
C PHE A 320 7.23 13.24 -36.05
N THR A 321 6.26 12.33 -35.94
CA THR A 321 5.12 12.47 -35.02
C THR A 321 5.55 12.37 -33.57
N SER A 322 6.47 11.47 -33.21
CA SER A 322 7.03 11.40 -31.85
C SER A 322 7.88 12.61 -31.51
N ALA A 323 8.69 13.13 -32.44
CA ALA A 323 9.45 14.36 -32.26
C ALA A 323 8.53 15.58 -32.09
N ARG A 324 7.49 15.71 -32.92
CA ARG A 324 6.47 16.76 -32.78
C ARG A 324 5.76 16.66 -31.43
N LEU A 325 5.36 15.46 -31.02
CA LEU A 325 4.75 15.22 -29.72
C LEU A 325 5.69 15.66 -28.59
N LEU A 326 6.96 15.23 -28.61
CA LEU A 326 7.98 15.61 -27.64
C LEU A 326 8.17 17.12 -27.55
N ILE A 327 8.25 17.82 -28.68
CA ILE A 327 8.38 19.29 -28.70
C ILE A 327 7.13 19.93 -28.11
N THR A 328 5.93 19.49 -28.50
CA THR A 328 4.68 20.04 -27.96
C THR A 328 4.53 19.78 -26.46
N THR A 329 4.95 18.61 -25.96
CA THR A 329 4.90 18.29 -24.53
C THR A 329 5.94 19.07 -23.74
N LEU A 330 7.15 19.27 -24.29
CA LEU A 330 8.19 20.12 -23.68
C LEU A 330 7.76 21.59 -23.58
N VAL A 331 7.13 22.12 -24.64
CA VAL A 331 6.62 23.49 -24.62
C VAL A 331 5.46 23.61 -23.62
N ALA A 332 4.53 22.65 -23.61
CA ALA A 332 3.44 22.62 -22.65
C ALA A 332 3.89 22.36 -21.21
N SER A 333 5.04 21.71 -20.99
CA SER A 333 5.56 21.48 -19.64
C SER A 333 6.37 22.66 -19.10
N SER A 334 6.85 23.55 -19.98
CA SER A 334 7.51 24.80 -19.57
C SER A 334 6.55 25.76 -18.85
N SER A 335 5.23 25.65 -19.10
CA SER A 335 4.18 26.42 -18.41
C SER A 335 3.68 25.79 -17.12
N LEU A 336 4.16 24.60 -16.74
CA LEU A 336 3.82 24.00 -15.45
C LEU A 336 4.48 24.77 -14.30
N PRO A 337 3.79 24.88 -13.15
CA PRO A 337 4.32 25.57 -11.98
C PRO A 337 5.67 24.98 -11.56
N LEU A 338 6.59 25.85 -11.12
CA LEU A 338 7.85 25.40 -10.52
C LEU A 338 7.55 24.52 -9.30
N ARG A 339 8.41 23.52 -9.05
CA ARG A 339 8.40 22.80 -7.77
C ARG A 339 8.82 23.82 -6.70
N GLN A 340 7.84 24.40 -6.01
CA GLN A 340 8.09 25.37 -4.95
C GLN A 340 8.98 24.69 -3.90
N THR A 341 10.17 25.24 -3.67
CA THR A 341 10.89 25.06 -2.41
C THR A 341 9.96 25.57 -1.31
N ALA A 342 9.76 24.79 -0.25
CA ALA A 342 8.88 25.16 0.84
C ALA A 342 9.08 26.65 1.19
N VAL A 343 8.01 27.42 1.10
CA VAL A 343 8.01 28.86 1.41
C VAL A 343 8.23 28.99 2.92
N ASP A 344 9.26 29.75 3.29
CA ASP A 344 9.55 30.14 4.67
C ASP A 344 8.30 30.75 5.34
N PHE A 345 7.74 30.04 6.32
CA PHE A 345 6.93 30.66 7.37
C PHE A 345 7.86 31.16 8.48
N SER A 346 8.67 32.17 8.16
CA SER A 346 9.42 32.94 9.15
C SER A 346 9.29 34.42 8.80
N GLY A 347 8.41 35.10 9.52
CA GLY A 347 8.20 36.54 9.39
C GLY A 347 9.50 37.34 9.59
N GLY A 348 9.68 38.30 8.69
CA GLY A 348 10.57 39.47 8.71
C GLY A 348 11.70 39.55 9.74
N SER A 349 12.94 39.54 9.23
CA SER A 349 13.85 40.67 9.48
C SER A 349 14.97 40.71 8.44
N ARG A 350 15.12 41.85 7.78
CA ARG A 350 16.29 42.20 6.98
C ARG A 350 17.46 42.45 7.94
N ALA A 351 18.52 41.65 7.90
CA ALA A 351 19.85 42.14 8.23
C ALA A 351 20.96 41.27 7.60
N THR A 352 21.90 41.99 7.01
CA THR A 352 23.16 41.60 6.38
C THR A 352 24.10 40.78 7.26
N GLY A 353 24.80 39.82 6.67
CA GLY A 353 26.00 39.23 7.28
C GLY A 353 26.39 37.89 6.69
N ALA A 354 27.38 37.88 5.79
CA ALA A 354 27.98 36.67 5.26
C ALA A 354 28.76 35.92 6.36
N HIS A 355 28.32 34.71 6.71
CA HIS A 355 29.14 33.73 7.42
C HIS A 355 28.83 32.31 6.93
N ARG A 356 29.91 31.56 6.72
CA ARG A 356 30.04 30.26 6.07
C ARG A 356 29.11 29.18 6.63
N ASP A 357 28.45 28.47 5.71
CA ASP A 357 27.63 27.29 5.94
C ASP A 357 28.45 26.09 6.47
N VAL A 358 28.30 25.80 7.76
CA VAL A 358 28.54 24.47 8.35
C VAL A 358 27.36 24.23 9.29
N ASN A 359 26.39 23.43 8.80
CA ASN A 359 25.22 22.82 9.48
C ASN A 359 23.91 23.00 8.69
N ASN A 360 23.88 22.47 7.47
CA ASN A 360 22.66 22.35 6.66
C ASN A 360 22.20 20.88 6.63
N HIS A 361 21.97 20.26 7.80
CA HIS A 361 21.53 18.86 7.92
C HIS A 361 20.02 18.68 8.15
N GLY A 362 19.21 19.74 7.98
CA GLY A 362 17.76 19.69 8.20
C GLY A 362 16.89 20.20 7.05
N ARG A 363 17.45 20.60 5.91
CA ARG A 363 16.65 21.13 4.79
C ARG A 363 16.48 20.07 3.71
N PRO A 364 15.25 19.65 3.36
CA PRO A 364 15.02 18.81 2.19
C PRO A 364 15.29 19.65 0.94
N THR A 365 16.52 19.61 0.44
CA THR A 365 16.85 20.13 -0.88
C THR A 365 16.14 19.23 -1.89
N LYS A 366 15.14 19.77 -2.60
CA LYS A 366 14.45 18.99 -3.64
C LYS A 366 15.48 18.48 -4.65
N VAL A 367 15.40 17.21 -4.99
CA VAL A 367 16.25 16.51 -5.96
C VAL A 367 15.42 16.30 -7.24
N PRO A 368 16.02 16.34 -8.45
CA PRO A 368 15.28 16.01 -9.67
C PRO A 368 14.76 14.56 -9.62
N VAL A 369 13.62 14.31 -10.26
CA VAL A 369 12.91 13.00 -10.18
C VAL A 369 13.78 11.83 -10.66
N LEU A 370 14.71 12.07 -11.60
CA LEU A 370 15.64 11.04 -12.07
C LEU A 370 16.74 10.70 -11.08
N ASP A 371 17.05 11.58 -10.14
CA ASP A 371 18.04 11.33 -9.08
C ASP A 371 17.40 10.78 -7.80
N PHE A 372 16.09 10.52 -7.81
CA PHE A 372 15.40 9.86 -6.72
C PHE A 372 15.94 8.45 -6.45
N LYS A 373 16.00 8.09 -5.18
CA LYS A 373 16.52 6.80 -4.71
C LYS A 373 15.67 5.59 -5.11
N VAL A 374 14.44 5.77 -5.60
CA VAL A 374 13.65 4.67 -6.18
C VAL A 374 14.39 3.93 -7.30
N TRP A 375 15.18 4.61 -8.12
CA TRP A 375 15.89 3.97 -9.23
C TRP A 375 17.05 3.10 -8.73
N GLN A 376 17.78 3.61 -7.73
CA GLN A 376 18.84 2.87 -7.03
C GLN A 376 18.24 1.65 -6.32
N CYS A 377 17.16 1.84 -5.54
CA CYS A 377 16.47 0.78 -4.83
C CYS A 377 15.96 -0.31 -5.78
N VAL A 378 15.32 0.06 -6.90
CA VAL A 378 14.86 -0.92 -7.89
C VAL A 378 16.04 -1.66 -8.50
N GLY A 379 17.12 -0.96 -8.87
CA GLY A 379 18.35 -1.55 -9.41
C GLY A 379 18.98 -2.56 -8.45
N ASN A 380 19.07 -2.21 -7.17
CA ASN A 380 19.56 -3.11 -6.13
C ASN A 380 18.59 -4.28 -5.90
N LEU A 381 17.28 -4.04 -5.78
CA LEU A 381 16.26 -5.07 -5.58
C LEU A 381 16.35 -6.15 -6.67
N ILE A 382 16.47 -5.76 -7.94
CA ILE A 382 16.60 -6.70 -9.05
C ILE A 382 18.01 -7.30 -9.21
N GLN A 383 19.00 -6.79 -8.47
CA GLN A 383 20.42 -7.15 -8.61
C GLN A 383 20.96 -6.80 -10.01
N LEU A 384 20.66 -5.60 -10.48
CA LEU A 384 21.03 -5.15 -11.83
C LEU A 384 22.54 -5.19 -12.05
N ASP A 385 23.32 -4.77 -11.05
CA ASP A 385 24.78 -4.69 -11.12
C ASP A 385 25.43 -6.07 -11.24
N SER A 386 24.92 -7.09 -10.53
CA SER A 386 25.48 -8.44 -10.57
C SER A 386 25.03 -9.22 -11.80
N ARG A 387 23.77 -9.06 -12.23
CA ARG A 387 23.20 -9.82 -13.36
C ARG A 387 23.53 -9.20 -14.72
N MET A 388 23.45 -7.88 -14.86
CA MET A 388 23.65 -7.18 -16.13
C MET A 388 24.42 -5.86 -15.90
N PRO A 389 25.73 -5.92 -15.58
CA PRO A 389 26.54 -4.74 -15.28
C PRO A 389 26.62 -3.75 -16.45
N TRP A 390 26.57 -4.24 -17.69
CA TRP A 390 26.54 -3.39 -18.88
C TRP A 390 25.27 -2.53 -18.94
N LEU A 391 24.12 -3.06 -18.51
CA LEU A 391 22.85 -2.36 -18.53
C LEU A 391 22.83 -1.31 -17.42
N SER A 392 23.35 -1.63 -16.23
CA SER A 392 23.54 -0.65 -15.16
C SER A 392 24.47 0.50 -15.60
N GLY A 393 25.62 0.19 -16.18
CA GLY A 393 26.55 1.19 -16.71
C GLY A 393 25.93 2.06 -17.81
N PHE A 394 25.13 1.46 -18.70
CA PHE A 394 24.43 2.21 -19.75
C PHE A 394 23.34 3.14 -19.18
N LEU A 395 22.53 2.64 -18.24
CA LEU A 395 21.46 3.43 -17.61
C LEU A 395 22.02 4.58 -16.76
N SER A 396 23.09 4.34 -16.00
CA SER A 396 23.78 5.38 -15.23
C SER A 396 24.42 6.45 -16.12
N LEU A 397 25.02 6.06 -17.27
CA LEU A 397 25.51 7.01 -18.26
C LEU A 397 24.37 7.84 -18.86
N LEU A 398 23.24 7.22 -19.17
CA LEU A 398 22.04 7.91 -19.66
C LEU A 398 21.48 8.88 -18.62
N GLN A 399 21.39 8.47 -17.35
CA GLN A 399 20.96 9.32 -16.24
C GLN A 399 21.91 10.51 -16.10
N TYR A 400 23.22 10.26 -16.03
CA TYR A 400 24.22 11.32 -15.94
C TYR A 400 24.15 12.29 -17.12
N GLN A 401 23.97 11.78 -18.35
CA GLN A 401 23.79 12.62 -19.54
C GLN A 401 22.47 13.41 -19.50
N ALA A 402 21.39 12.83 -18.98
CA ALA A 402 20.10 13.52 -18.87
C ALA A 402 20.13 14.66 -17.83
N VAL A 403 20.86 14.48 -16.74
CA VAL A 403 20.98 15.44 -15.63
C VAL A 403 22.05 16.50 -15.91
N HIS A 404 23.25 16.09 -16.32
CA HIS A 404 24.42 16.97 -16.49
C HIS A 404 24.74 17.34 -17.95
N GLY A 405 24.03 16.77 -18.92
CA GLY A 405 24.32 16.99 -20.34
C GLY A 405 24.00 18.40 -20.86
N PRO A 406 24.51 18.74 -22.06
CA PRO A 406 24.26 20.02 -22.70
C PRO A 406 22.77 20.18 -23.00
N GLY A 407 22.10 21.05 -22.25
CA GLY A 407 20.66 21.29 -22.33
C GLY A 407 19.89 21.04 -21.02
N ARG A 408 20.52 20.41 -19.99
CA ARG A 408 19.92 20.14 -18.66
C ARG A 408 18.45 19.71 -18.73
N LEU A 409 18.12 18.82 -19.67
CA LEU A 409 16.75 18.48 -20.02
C LEU A 409 15.97 17.86 -18.84
N VAL A 410 16.66 17.29 -17.84
CA VAL A 410 16.05 16.76 -16.62
C VAL A 410 16.73 17.26 -15.34
N GLY A 411 17.37 18.44 -15.40
CA GLY A 411 17.83 19.12 -14.19
C GLY A 411 16.66 19.54 -13.29
N LEU A 412 16.94 19.91 -12.04
CA LEU A 412 15.93 20.43 -11.11
C LEU A 412 15.13 21.58 -11.76
N ASN A 413 13.79 21.48 -11.75
CA ASN A 413 12.87 22.43 -12.38
C ASN A 413 12.97 22.51 -13.93
N SER A 414 13.58 21.53 -14.59
CA SER A 414 13.56 21.40 -16.04
C SER A 414 12.15 21.03 -16.56
N PRO A 415 11.78 21.32 -17.83
CA PRO A 415 10.47 20.97 -18.37
C PRO A 415 10.11 19.48 -18.24
N LEU A 416 11.08 18.56 -18.33
CA LEU A 416 10.79 17.12 -18.12
C LEU A 416 10.64 16.77 -16.64
N ASP A 417 11.45 17.35 -15.75
CA ASP A 417 11.33 17.18 -14.29
C ASP A 417 9.95 17.64 -13.80
N ARG A 418 9.48 18.81 -14.28
CA ARG A 418 8.13 19.32 -13.98
C ARG A 418 7.02 18.43 -14.53
N LEU A 419 7.18 17.89 -15.74
CA LEU A 419 6.19 16.99 -16.33
C LEU A 419 6.09 15.69 -15.54
N LEU A 420 7.23 15.10 -15.16
CA LEU A 420 7.28 13.88 -14.36
C LEU A 420 6.66 14.13 -12.98
N SER A 421 7.10 15.17 -12.28
CA SER A 421 6.57 15.55 -10.97
C SER A 421 5.07 15.84 -11.03
N HIS A 422 4.58 16.55 -12.06
CA HIS A 422 3.14 16.82 -12.23
C HIS A 422 2.32 15.53 -12.40
N HIS A 423 2.76 14.60 -13.25
CA HIS A 423 2.05 13.33 -13.42
C HIS A 423 2.11 12.45 -12.18
N ILE A 424 3.24 12.44 -11.47
CA ILE A 424 3.39 11.73 -10.20
C ILE A 424 2.45 12.32 -9.15
N GLN A 425 2.41 13.64 -9.00
CA GLN A 425 1.48 14.33 -8.10
C GLN A 425 0.02 14.08 -8.47
N GLN A 426 -0.28 13.99 -9.77
CA GLN A 426 -1.62 13.62 -10.23
C GLN A 426 -2.00 12.19 -9.80
N MET A 427 -1.04 11.24 -9.83
CA MET A 427 -1.25 9.88 -9.33
C MET A 427 -1.52 9.85 -7.82
N PHE A 428 -0.87 10.73 -7.06
CA PHE A 428 -1.09 10.89 -5.61
C PHE A 428 -2.21 11.88 -5.26
N SER A 429 -2.94 12.39 -6.25
CA SER A 429 -3.96 13.40 -6.00
C SER A 429 -5.09 12.86 -5.13
N ALA A 430 -5.61 13.72 -4.25
CA ALA A 430 -6.74 13.41 -3.38
C ALA A 430 -8.01 12.98 -4.13
N SER A 431 -8.05 13.11 -5.47
CA SER A 431 -9.17 12.66 -6.31
C SER A 431 -9.35 11.14 -6.30
N HIS A 432 -8.28 10.37 -6.11
CA HIS A 432 -8.34 8.91 -6.05
C HIS A 432 -8.71 8.38 -4.67
N LEU A 433 -8.60 9.21 -3.63
CA LEU A 433 -8.77 8.81 -2.23
C LEU A 433 -10.17 8.26 -1.92
N PRO A 434 -11.30 8.88 -2.34
CA PRO A 434 -12.63 8.31 -2.08
C PRO A 434 -12.82 6.94 -2.72
N GLY A 435 -12.29 6.74 -3.93
CA GLY A 435 -12.33 5.45 -4.63
C GLY A 435 -11.53 4.38 -3.90
N LEU A 436 -10.35 4.73 -3.41
CA LEU A 436 -9.51 3.84 -2.61
C LEU A 436 -10.14 3.51 -1.26
N LEU A 437 -10.70 4.49 -0.55
CA LEU A 437 -11.41 4.28 0.71
C LEU A 437 -12.64 3.38 0.53
N ARG A 438 -13.40 3.56 -0.57
CA ARG A 438 -14.53 2.69 -0.89
C ARG A 438 -14.09 1.25 -1.16
N LEU A 439 -12.99 1.06 -1.90
CA LEU A 439 -12.41 -0.26 -2.15
C LEU A 439 -11.93 -0.90 -0.85
N LEU A 440 -11.19 -0.15 -0.03
CA LEU A 440 -10.69 -0.60 1.25
C LEU A 440 -11.86 -1.01 2.17
N ARG A 441 -12.95 -0.24 2.20
CA ARG A 441 -14.17 -0.58 2.95
C ARG A 441 -14.77 -1.89 2.45
N GLY A 442 -14.88 -2.08 1.14
CA GLY A 442 -15.38 -3.33 0.57
C GLY A 442 -14.52 -4.55 0.89
N VAL A 443 -13.20 -4.37 1.04
CA VAL A 443 -12.26 -5.44 1.38
C VAL A 443 -12.26 -5.74 2.89
N LEU A 444 -12.18 -4.72 3.74
CA LEU A 444 -12.13 -4.89 5.20
C LEU A 444 -13.51 -5.24 5.79
N PHE A 445 -14.57 -4.66 5.23
CA PHE A 445 -15.94 -4.79 5.72
C PHE A 445 -16.89 -5.23 4.60
N PRO A 446 -16.80 -6.49 4.13
CA PRO A 446 -17.75 -7.01 3.14
C PRO A 446 -19.18 -6.84 3.66
N ASN A 447 -20.04 -6.21 2.87
CA ASN A 447 -21.41 -5.83 3.25
C ASN A 447 -21.53 -4.90 4.49
N ASN A 448 -20.52 -4.06 4.76
CA ASN A 448 -20.45 -3.20 5.95
C ASN A 448 -20.49 -3.97 7.29
N ALA A 449 -19.94 -5.18 7.33
CA ALA A 449 -19.76 -6.00 8.53
C ALA A 449 -18.30 -6.47 8.60
N PRO A 450 -17.72 -6.69 9.80
CA PRO A 450 -16.34 -7.16 9.93
C PRO A 450 -16.17 -8.50 9.18
N GLY A 451 -15.35 -8.48 8.13
CA GLY A 451 -15.04 -9.67 7.34
C GLY A 451 -14.12 -10.62 8.11
N GLN A 452 -14.27 -11.92 7.91
CA GLN A 452 -13.23 -12.86 8.35
C GLN A 452 -12.01 -12.68 7.44
N SER A 453 -10.86 -12.35 8.03
CA SER A 453 -9.59 -12.29 7.30
C SER A 453 -9.34 -13.62 6.60
N THR A 454 -9.20 -13.59 5.28
CA THR A 454 -8.76 -14.75 4.49
C THR A 454 -7.26 -15.01 4.65
N LEU A 455 -6.53 -14.08 5.27
CA LEU A 455 -5.10 -14.19 5.55
C LEU A 455 -4.92 -15.02 6.82
N ARG A 456 -4.29 -16.18 6.68
CA ARG A 456 -3.91 -17.06 7.78
C ARG A 456 -2.40 -17.33 7.69
N PRO A 457 -1.72 -17.41 8.84
CA PRO A 457 -0.32 -17.80 8.86
C PRO A 457 -0.17 -19.23 8.31
N PRO A 458 0.92 -19.52 7.56
CA PRO A 458 1.23 -20.87 7.12
C PRO A 458 1.49 -21.77 8.34
N SER A 459 1.11 -23.03 8.21
CA SER A 459 1.22 -24.05 9.26
C SER A 459 2.53 -24.83 9.21
N SER A 460 3.25 -24.78 8.09
CA SER A 460 4.55 -25.42 7.90
C SER A 460 5.51 -24.57 7.05
N ASP A 461 6.81 -24.86 7.15
CA ASP A 461 7.85 -24.23 6.34
C ASP A 461 7.67 -24.52 4.84
N ASP A 462 7.12 -25.68 4.49
CA ASP A 462 6.79 -26.05 3.11
C ASP A 462 5.68 -25.15 2.54
N GLU A 463 4.68 -24.78 3.35
CA GLU A 463 3.64 -23.83 2.95
C GLU A 463 4.20 -22.43 2.74
N LEU A 464 5.17 -22.01 3.57
CA LEU A 464 5.87 -20.73 3.41
C LEU A 464 6.72 -20.74 2.13
N ALA A 465 7.44 -21.82 1.85
CA ALA A 465 8.19 -21.97 0.60
C ALA A 465 7.27 -21.92 -0.62
N ALA A 466 6.13 -22.63 -0.59
CA ALA A 466 5.13 -22.59 -1.66
C ALA A 466 4.53 -21.18 -1.84
N LEU A 467 4.36 -20.44 -0.75
CA LEU A 467 3.91 -19.04 -0.79
C LEU A 467 4.96 -18.13 -1.44
N ARG A 468 6.25 -18.31 -1.13
CA ARG A 468 7.35 -17.61 -1.79
C ARG A 468 7.37 -17.90 -3.30
N THR A 469 7.27 -19.16 -3.70
CA THR A 469 7.19 -19.55 -5.12
C THR A 469 6.00 -18.91 -5.82
N ARG A 470 4.85 -18.81 -5.13
CA ARG A 470 3.66 -18.14 -5.65
C ARG A 470 3.87 -16.63 -5.81
N ALA A 471 4.50 -15.98 -4.84
CA ALA A 471 4.83 -14.55 -4.92
C ALA A 471 5.80 -14.27 -6.07
N ALA A 472 6.85 -15.09 -6.21
CA ALA A 472 7.79 -15.02 -7.33
C ALA A 472 7.10 -15.21 -8.68
N SER A 473 6.21 -16.21 -8.81
CA SER A 473 5.43 -16.45 -10.03
C SER A 473 4.50 -15.29 -10.38
N ALA A 474 3.89 -14.65 -9.36
CA ALA A 474 3.02 -13.50 -9.55
C ALA A 474 3.81 -12.29 -10.10
N LEU A 475 5.02 -12.02 -9.58
CA LEU A 475 5.91 -10.99 -10.09
C LEU A 475 6.40 -11.31 -11.51
N LEU A 476 6.76 -12.57 -11.77
CA LEU A 476 7.19 -13.02 -13.09
C LEU A 476 6.10 -12.81 -14.15
N GLY A 477 4.82 -13.03 -13.81
CA GLY A 477 3.68 -12.79 -14.70
C GLY A 477 3.46 -11.32 -15.09
N LEU A 478 3.97 -10.38 -14.30
CA LEU A 478 3.93 -8.96 -14.62
C LEU A 478 4.92 -8.59 -15.73
N LEU A 479 6.08 -9.25 -15.77
CA LEU A 479 7.14 -8.99 -16.74
C LEU A 479 6.76 -9.47 -18.16
N PRO A 480 7.20 -8.75 -19.22
CA PRO A 480 7.13 -9.27 -20.59
C PRO A 480 8.03 -10.51 -20.73
N THR A 481 7.56 -11.54 -21.45
CA THR A 481 8.27 -12.83 -21.59
C THR A 481 9.66 -12.70 -22.22
N GLY A 482 9.86 -11.74 -23.11
CA GLY A 482 11.19 -11.44 -23.67
C GLY A 482 12.16 -10.88 -22.62
N VAL A 483 11.68 -9.96 -21.78
CA VAL A 483 12.49 -9.36 -20.71
C VAL A 483 12.82 -10.42 -19.65
N ALA A 484 11.83 -11.21 -19.23
CA ALA A 484 12.04 -12.28 -18.27
C ALA A 484 13.09 -13.29 -18.75
N LYS A 485 13.02 -13.72 -20.01
CA LYS A 485 13.99 -14.65 -20.59
C LYS A 485 15.41 -14.09 -20.68
N VAL A 486 15.56 -12.82 -21.04
CA VAL A 486 16.88 -12.18 -21.16
C VAL A 486 17.47 -11.88 -19.79
N TYR A 487 16.65 -11.44 -18.84
CA TYR A 487 17.09 -10.98 -17.53
C TYR A 487 17.29 -12.11 -16.51
N LEU A 488 16.36 -13.06 -16.44
CA LEU A 488 16.37 -14.17 -15.49
C LEU A 488 16.91 -15.46 -16.11
N GLY A 489 16.74 -15.65 -17.43
CA GLY A 489 17.10 -16.89 -18.13
C GLY A 489 18.56 -16.98 -18.57
N GLY A 490 19.48 -16.30 -17.88
CA GLY A 490 20.87 -16.08 -18.27
C GLY A 490 21.57 -17.31 -18.88
N GLY A 491 21.81 -17.26 -20.19
CA GLY A 491 22.87 -17.97 -20.94
C GLY A 491 22.88 -19.50 -21.00
N ALA A 492 22.40 -20.22 -19.98
CA ALA A 492 22.44 -21.67 -19.90
C ALA A 492 21.09 -22.29 -20.29
N LEU A 493 21.12 -23.34 -21.11
CA LEU A 493 19.93 -24.07 -21.60
C LEU A 493 18.94 -24.52 -20.50
N SER A 494 19.38 -24.60 -19.24
CA SER A 494 18.54 -24.94 -18.07
C SER A 494 17.79 -23.73 -17.48
N ALA A 495 18.40 -22.53 -17.47
CA ALA A 495 17.81 -21.29 -16.95
C ALA A 495 16.69 -20.70 -17.84
N ALA A 496 16.62 -21.13 -19.11
CA ALA A 496 15.56 -20.74 -20.04
C ALA A 496 14.21 -21.44 -19.75
N THR A 497 14.17 -22.37 -18.80
CA THR A 497 12.93 -22.99 -18.34
C THR A 497 12.13 -22.04 -17.45
N HIS A 498 10.80 -22.20 -17.40
CA HIS A 498 9.96 -21.42 -16.50
C HIS A 498 10.36 -21.61 -15.02
N GLY A 499 10.83 -22.82 -14.65
CA GLY A 499 11.33 -23.10 -13.31
C GLY A 499 12.53 -22.23 -12.93
N GLY A 500 13.58 -22.21 -13.74
CA GLY A 500 14.78 -21.41 -13.44
C GLY A 500 14.51 -19.90 -13.36
N MET A 501 13.54 -19.38 -14.13
CA MET A 501 13.12 -17.97 -14.00
C MET A 501 12.36 -17.69 -12.70
N VAL A 502 11.60 -18.66 -12.19
CA VAL A 502 10.92 -18.54 -10.89
C VAL A 502 11.96 -18.59 -9.77
N ASP A 503 12.92 -19.51 -9.81
CA ASP A 503 14.00 -19.61 -8.83
C ASP A 503 14.78 -18.28 -8.75
N GLY A 504 15.16 -17.74 -9.91
CA GLY A 504 15.86 -16.47 -9.99
C GLY A 504 15.02 -15.27 -9.51
N MET A 505 13.69 -15.37 -9.48
CA MET A 505 12.80 -14.36 -8.89
C MET A 505 12.61 -14.61 -7.38
N GLU A 506 12.57 -15.86 -6.91
CA GLU A 506 12.58 -16.17 -5.48
C GLU A 506 13.81 -15.55 -4.81
N ASP A 507 14.98 -15.67 -5.43
CA ASP A 507 16.22 -15.06 -4.93
C ASP A 507 16.12 -13.54 -4.73
N LEU A 508 15.32 -12.84 -5.53
CA LEU A 508 15.14 -11.40 -5.38
C LEU A 508 14.25 -11.05 -4.18
N VAL A 509 13.24 -11.89 -3.88
CA VAL A 509 12.28 -11.64 -2.79
C VAL A 509 12.77 -12.24 -1.46
N ARG A 510 13.80 -13.10 -1.46
CA ARG A 510 14.44 -13.67 -0.25
C ARG A 510 14.86 -12.65 0.81
N VAL A 511 15.01 -11.38 0.44
CA VAL A 511 15.28 -10.27 1.38
C VAL A 511 14.21 -10.18 2.48
N LEU A 512 12.99 -10.67 2.22
CA LEU A 512 11.87 -10.61 3.13
C LEU A 512 11.73 -11.86 4.03
N ASP A 513 12.66 -12.82 3.97
CA ASP A 513 12.57 -14.10 4.69
C ASP A 513 12.79 -13.96 6.22
N ASP A 514 13.54 -12.96 6.69
CA ASP A 514 13.84 -12.80 8.13
C ASP A 514 12.93 -11.74 8.81
N GLU A 515 12.07 -12.21 9.72
CA GLU A 515 11.22 -11.37 10.56
C GLU A 515 12.00 -10.29 11.32
N TYR A 516 13.17 -10.60 11.88
CA TYR A 516 13.94 -9.63 12.68
C TYR A 516 14.43 -8.46 11.80
N CYS A 517 14.88 -8.76 10.58
CA CYS A 517 15.30 -7.76 9.60
C CYS A 517 14.10 -6.94 9.11
N ASN A 518 12.97 -7.60 8.83
CA ASN A 518 11.73 -6.93 8.42
C ASN A 518 11.18 -6.02 9.53
N LYS A 519 11.35 -6.38 10.80
CA LYS A 519 10.94 -5.55 11.94
C LYS A 519 11.73 -4.24 12.00
N HIS A 520 13.01 -4.26 11.67
CA HIS A 520 13.79 -3.02 11.52
C HIS A 520 13.24 -2.14 10.40
N LEU A 521 12.91 -2.75 9.25
CA LEU A 521 12.29 -2.04 8.13
C LEU A 521 10.96 -1.40 8.56
N MET A 522 10.08 -2.15 9.23
CA MET A 522 8.76 -1.66 9.66
C MET A 522 8.87 -0.50 10.67
N TYR A 523 9.73 -0.62 11.68
CA TYR A 523 9.96 0.48 12.63
C TYR A 523 10.54 1.72 11.95
N SER A 524 11.52 1.54 11.08
CA SER A 524 12.15 2.67 10.40
C SER A 524 11.19 3.38 9.45
N VAL A 525 10.32 2.63 8.74
CA VAL A 525 9.28 3.23 7.89
C VAL A 525 8.25 3.96 8.73
N LEU A 526 7.85 3.40 9.87
CA LEU A 526 6.94 4.07 10.81
C LEU A 526 7.56 5.37 11.33
N GLU A 527 8.78 5.32 11.85
CA GLU A 527 9.51 6.50 12.36
C GLU A 527 9.67 7.57 11.28
N LEU A 528 10.07 7.17 10.05
CA LEU A 528 10.18 8.09 8.93
C LEU A 528 8.84 8.79 8.65
N ILE A 529 7.74 8.04 8.56
CA ILE A 529 6.41 8.62 8.31
C ILE A 529 6.02 9.56 9.46
N LEU A 530 6.25 9.17 10.71
CA LEU A 530 5.89 9.97 11.88
C LEU A 530 6.70 11.26 11.95
N VAL A 531 8.02 11.21 11.76
CA VAL A 531 8.88 12.41 11.76
C VAL A 531 8.53 13.35 10.61
N ARG A 532 8.13 12.82 9.45
CA ARG A 532 7.72 13.67 8.32
C ARG A 532 6.34 14.29 8.49
N LEU A 533 5.44 13.62 9.22
CA LEU A 533 4.12 14.16 9.55
C LEU A 533 4.18 15.12 10.75
N MET A 534 5.03 14.83 11.72
CA MET A 534 5.21 15.52 12.99
C MET A 534 6.70 15.77 13.23
N PRO A 535 7.30 16.79 12.57
CA PRO A 535 8.72 17.11 12.70
C PRO A 535 9.14 17.45 14.15
N GLU A 536 8.19 17.84 14.99
CA GLU A 536 8.39 18.12 16.42
C GLU A 536 8.98 16.90 17.16
N LEU A 537 8.69 15.69 16.70
CA LEU A 537 9.23 14.43 17.25
C LEU A 537 10.75 14.29 17.07
N SER A 538 11.34 15.02 16.12
CA SER A 538 12.80 15.01 15.91
C SER A 538 13.53 16.07 16.72
N GLU A 539 12.82 17.11 17.18
CA GLU A 539 13.40 18.26 17.86
C GLU A 539 13.23 18.18 19.37
N LYS A 540 12.12 17.62 19.86
CA LYS A 540 11.71 17.66 21.26
C LYS A 540 11.54 16.26 21.85
N GLY A 541 11.90 16.13 23.12
CA GLY A 541 11.61 14.93 23.90
C GLY A 541 10.12 14.80 24.27
N VAL A 542 9.69 13.59 24.64
CA VAL A 542 8.29 13.36 25.07
C VAL A 542 7.92 14.27 26.26
N GLY A 543 8.78 14.37 27.27
CA GLY A 543 8.53 15.24 28.42
C GLY A 543 8.35 16.70 28.02
N GLU A 544 9.22 17.22 27.15
CA GLU A 544 9.16 18.60 26.67
C GLU A 544 7.86 18.88 25.87
N LEU A 545 7.41 17.93 25.05
CA LEU A 545 6.15 18.04 24.31
C LEU A 545 4.93 18.09 25.25
N TRP A 546 4.98 17.34 26.35
CA TRP A 546 3.90 17.34 27.34
C TRP A 546 3.90 18.62 28.18
N GLU A 547 5.07 19.08 28.63
CA GLU A 547 5.24 20.34 29.37
C GLU A 547 4.80 21.55 28.54
N GLU A 548 5.22 21.65 27.27
CA GLU A 548 4.82 22.77 26.40
C GLU A 548 3.29 22.87 26.19
N ARG A 549 2.59 21.74 26.25
CA ARG A 549 1.14 21.67 26.01
C ARG A 549 0.32 21.84 27.28
N LEU A 550 0.82 21.39 28.42
CA LEU A 550 0.09 21.37 29.69
C LEU A 550 0.54 22.44 30.71
N GLY A 551 1.68 23.09 30.49
CA GLY A 551 2.22 24.14 31.36
C GLY A 551 3.10 23.59 32.47
#